data_AF-A0A1U7ZFW5-F1
#
_entry.id   AF-A0A1U7ZFW5-F1
#
_cell.length_a   1.000
_cell.length_b   1.000
_cell.length_c   1.000
_cell.angle_alpha   90.00
_cell.angle_beta   90.00
_cell.angle_gamma   90.00
#
_symmetry.space_group_name_H-M   'P 1'
#
loop_
_entity.id
_entity.type
_entity.pdbx_description
1 polymer ?
#
loop_
_entity_poly.entity_id
_entity_poly.type
_entity_poly.pdbx_seq_one_letter_code
_entity_poly.pdbx_strand_id
1 'polypeptide(L)'
;MEILTMYTQLCCIWRKWRIQRLIFSSAVVTFRYYGGWAAPNIFFLGFAGVIKFGNIRIGGLSGIYNARHYNLGHYERPPYNENDIRSIYHVREYDVYKLMQVEEPIDIFLSHDWPVGITDYGNWKELVRFKPFFEKEIEERTLGSKAAADLLDKLKPPYWFSAHLHCKFAALVQHGEDGPVTKFLALDKCLPGRKFLQVVEIESKPGPYEIQYDEEWLAITKNFNCIFPLTRRLVHLGNLQVNLQDYRQWVRDKIKTRGAKPFDFTRTLPIYDPSCPGSNGSIPGHQRNPQTESLLKFLELPYVLDSTSESNVLMHLISADANEVALNDENEDAEIEDVDEMEELAEVGVVDAGNDQ
;
A
#
# COMPACT_ATOMS: atom_id res chain seq x y z
N MET A 1 -11.33 -16.50 -21.15
CA MET A 1 -10.08 -16.29 -20.41
C MET A 1 -10.10 -14.83 -19.98
N GLU A 2 -10.53 -14.58 -18.75
CA GLU A 2 -10.55 -13.22 -18.17
C GLU A 2 -9.23 -13.01 -17.43
N ILE A 3 -8.58 -11.87 -17.68
CA ILE A 3 -7.25 -11.56 -17.16
C ILE A 3 -7.41 -10.49 -16.09
N LEU A 4 -7.07 -10.81 -14.84
CA LEU A 4 -6.87 -9.82 -13.80
C LEU A 4 -5.41 -9.34 -13.88
N THR A 5 -5.21 -8.06 -14.18
CA THR A 5 -3.87 -7.45 -14.14
C THR A 5 -3.67 -6.76 -12.81
N MET A 6 -2.64 -7.18 -12.09
CA MET A 6 -2.28 -6.64 -10.78
C MET A 6 -1.04 -5.75 -10.95
N TYR A 7 -1.10 -4.55 -10.40
CA TYR A 7 0.00 -3.59 -10.45
C TYR A 7 0.48 -3.27 -9.05
N THR A 8 1.72 -3.61 -8.76
CA THR A 8 2.45 -3.13 -7.57
C THR A 8 3.06 -1.75 -7.80
N GLN A 9 3.25 -1.34 -9.07
CA GLN A 9 3.78 -0.04 -9.47
C GLN A 9 2.68 0.93 -9.85
N LEU A 10 2.00 1.50 -8.85
CA LEU A 10 1.08 2.61 -9.09
C LEU A 10 1.79 3.89 -9.55
N CYS A 11 3.13 4.00 -9.56
CA CYS A 11 3.81 5.20 -10.09
C CYS A 11 3.98 5.19 -11.63
N CYS A 12 4.05 4.03 -12.28
CA CYS A 12 4.59 3.97 -13.65
C CYS A 12 3.53 4.05 -14.77
N ILE A 13 2.30 3.58 -14.51
CA ILE A 13 1.17 3.75 -15.45
C ILE A 13 0.82 5.24 -15.60
N TRP A 14 1.21 6.07 -14.63
CA TRP A 14 0.71 7.44 -14.45
C TRP A 14 1.72 8.53 -14.83
N ARG A 15 2.94 8.18 -15.24
CA ARG A 15 3.98 9.15 -15.69
C ARG A 15 3.89 9.47 -17.19
N LYS A 16 3.33 8.57 -18.03
CA LYS A 16 3.00 8.86 -19.44
C LYS A 16 1.76 9.71 -19.62
N TRP A 17 0.89 9.73 -18.61
CA TRP A 17 -0.14 10.73 -18.49
C TRP A 17 0.44 11.88 -17.67
N ARG A 18 0.17 13.13 -18.05
CA ARG A 18 0.58 14.34 -17.32
C ARG A 18 -0.23 14.52 -16.02
N ILE A 19 -0.43 13.41 -15.31
CA ILE A 19 -1.39 13.15 -14.24
C ILE A 19 -0.72 13.09 -12.86
N GLN A 20 0.60 13.24 -12.78
CA GLN A 20 1.29 13.44 -11.50
C GLN A 20 0.75 14.65 -10.70
N ARG A 21 0.12 15.64 -11.34
CA ARG A 21 -0.51 16.78 -10.63
C ARG A 21 -2.01 16.64 -10.35
N LEU A 22 -2.72 15.73 -11.00
CA LEU A 22 -4.19 15.70 -10.97
C LEU A 22 -4.78 14.52 -10.21
N ILE A 23 -4.06 13.38 -10.15
CA ILE A 23 -4.51 12.23 -9.34
C ILE A 23 -3.77 12.14 -8.01
N PHE A 24 -2.58 12.75 -7.92
CA PHE A 24 -1.96 13.22 -6.69
C PHE A 24 -2.23 14.71 -6.44
N SER A 25 -3.37 15.23 -6.94
CA SER A 25 -3.94 16.39 -6.27
C SER A 25 -4.28 15.91 -4.86
N SER A 26 -3.41 16.24 -3.90
CA SER A 26 -3.68 16.46 -2.48
C SER A 26 -4.92 15.69 -1.97
N ALA A 27 -6.12 16.11 -2.32
CA ALA A 27 -7.38 15.53 -1.89
C ALA A 27 -7.75 14.10 -2.35
N VAL A 28 -6.90 13.28 -2.96
CA VAL A 28 -7.31 11.91 -3.42
C VAL A 28 -6.81 10.79 -2.51
N VAL A 29 -5.63 10.92 -1.91
CA VAL A 29 -4.93 9.80 -1.26
C VAL A 29 -5.52 9.50 0.13
N THR A 30 -5.66 10.50 1.02
CA THR A 30 -6.31 10.27 2.33
C THR A 30 -7.77 9.83 2.17
N PHE A 31 -8.48 10.32 1.16
CA PHE A 31 -9.90 10.05 0.95
C PHE A 31 -10.20 8.63 0.43
N ARG A 32 -9.18 7.91 -0.02
CA ARG A 32 -9.29 6.52 -0.48
C ARG A 32 -8.54 5.54 0.42
N TYR A 33 -8.35 5.88 1.70
CA TYR A 33 -7.74 4.99 2.68
C TYR A 33 -8.34 3.56 2.66
N TYR A 34 -9.67 3.45 2.62
CA TYR A 34 -10.39 2.17 2.64
C TYR A 34 -10.46 1.45 1.27
N GLY A 35 -9.80 1.99 0.25
CA GLY A 35 -9.86 1.47 -1.11
C GLY A 35 -11.13 1.84 -1.87
N GLY A 36 -11.25 1.34 -3.10
CA GLY A 36 -12.36 1.59 -4.02
C GLY A 36 -11.90 1.78 -5.46
N TRP A 37 -12.86 1.97 -6.38
CA TRP A 37 -12.55 2.19 -7.79
C TRP A 37 -11.89 3.56 -7.99
N ALA A 38 -10.64 3.56 -8.42
CA ALA A 38 -9.90 4.75 -8.82
C ALA A 38 -10.34 5.24 -10.20
N ALA A 39 -10.68 4.30 -11.08
CA ALA A 39 -11.28 4.51 -12.39
C ALA A 39 -12.09 3.25 -12.78
N PRO A 40 -12.89 3.28 -13.86
CA PRO A 40 -13.48 2.05 -14.41
C PRO A 40 -12.40 0.99 -14.64
N ASN A 41 -12.61 -0.22 -14.12
CA ASN A 41 -11.66 -1.36 -14.17
C ASN A 41 -10.32 -1.15 -13.45
N ILE A 42 -10.17 -0.10 -12.63
CA ILE A 42 -8.98 0.13 -11.79
C ILE A 42 -9.44 0.23 -10.35
N PHE A 43 -9.21 -0.83 -9.57
CA PHE A 43 -9.55 -0.90 -8.16
C PHE A 43 -8.30 -0.67 -7.31
N PHE A 44 -8.37 0.29 -6.39
CA PHE A 44 -7.33 0.53 -5.39
C PHE A 44 -7.70 -0.23 -4.11
N LEU A 45 -6.79 -1.05 -3.60
CA LEU A 45 -7.02 -1.86 -2.38
C LEU A 45 -7.16 -1.00 -1.12
N GLY A 46 -6.67 0.25 -1.16
CA GLY A 46 -6.51 1.08 0.02
C GLY A 46 -5.08 1.04 0.54
N PHE A 47 -4.88 1.61 1.73
CA PHE A 47 -3.56 1.59 2.39
C PHE A 47 -3.17 0.19 2.84
N ALA A 48 -4.16 -0.58 3.28
CA ALA A 48 -4.11 -2.02 3.40
C ALA A 48 -5.48 -2.59 3.02
N GLY A 49 -5.53 -3.81 2.51
CA GLY A 49 -6.78 -4.41 2.06
C GLY A 49 -6.70 -5.90 1.78
N VAL A 50 -7.84 -6.60 1.91
CA VAL A 50 -8.04 -7.94 1.32
C VAL A 50 -9.33 -7.93 0.51
N ILE A 51 -9.27 -8.48 -0.70
CA ILE A 51 -10.40 -8.64 -1.61
C ILE A 51 -10.42 -10.06 -2.18
N LYS A 52 -11.55 -10.45 -2.77
CA LYS A 52 -11.71 -11.71 -3.50
C LYS A 52 -11.90 -11.47 -4.98
N PHE A 53 -11.32 -12.32 -5.82
CA PHE A 53 -11.58 -12.38 -7.26
C PHE A 53 -11.49 -13.83 -7.73
N GLY A 54 -12.54 -14.39 -8.32
CA GLY A 54 -12.54 -15.79 -8.76
C GLY A 54 -12.21 -16.78 -7.63
N ASN A 55 -12.68 -16.49 -6.40
CA ASN A 55 -12.33 -17.18 -5.14
C ASN A 55 -10.86 -17.12 -4.70
N ILE A 56 -10.02 -16.33 -5.35
CA ILE A 56 -8.66 -16.04 -4.88
C ILE A 56 -8.75 -14.89 -3.88
N ARG A 57 -8.13 -15.04 -2.71
CA ARG A 57 -7.95 -13.96 -1.72
C ARG A 57 -6.67 -13.21 -2.01
N ILE A 58 -6.81 -11.91 -2.23
CA ILE A 58 -5.73 -11.01 -2.59
C ILE A 58 -5.57 -9.98 -1.47
N GLY A 59 -4.47 -10.07 -0.74
CA GLY A 59 -4.07 -9.09 0.26
C GLY A 59 -3.11 -8.05 -0.31
N GLY A 60 -3.04 -6.87 0.29
CA GLY A 60 -2.05 -5.88 -0.08
C GLY A 60 -1.75 -4.86 1.00
N LEU A 61 -0.50 -4.41 1.02
CA LEU A 61 0.01 -3.29 1.79
C LEU A 61 0.58 -2.23 0.82
N SER A 62 -0.03 -1.04 0.83
CA SER A 62 0.44 0.09 0.03
C SER A 62 1.51 0.87 0.78
N GLY A 63 2.42 1.49 0.03
CA GLY A 63 3.37 2.46 0.57
C GLY A 63 4.80 1.94 0.74
N ILE A 64 5.66 2.86 1.19
CA ILE A 64 7.10 2.65 1.41
C ILE A 64 7.38 2.66 2.91
N TYR A 65 8.22 1.76 3.40
CA TYR A 65 8.54 1.71 4.82
C TYR A 65 9.50 2.84 5.21
N ASN A 66 9.10 3.65 6.20
CA ASN A 66 9.98 4.63 6.83
C ASN A 66 9.84 4.54 8.35
N ALA A 67 10.94 4.21 9.03
CA ALA A 67 10.94 3.97 10.48
C ALA A 67 10.48 5.18 11.30
N ARG A 68 10.72 6.41 10.83
CA ARG A 68 10.33 7.65 11.53
C ARG A 68 8.81 7.83 11.57
N HIS A 69 8.12 7.38 10.52
CA HIS A 69 6.67 7.53 10.39
C HIS A 69 5.90 6.27 10.81
N TYR A 70 6.57 5.12 10.94
CA TYR A 70 5.92 3.82 11.12
C TYR A 70 4.96 3.78 12.33
N ASN A 71 5.39 4.27 13.49
CA ASN A 71 4.57 4.27 14.71
C ASN A 71 3.69 5.52 14.87
N LEU A 72 3.57 6.36 13.84
CA LEU A 72 2.68 7.52 13.85
C LEU A 72 1.27 7.12 13.36
N GLY A 73 0.32 8.05 13.47
CA GLY A 73 -0.95 7.97 12.78
C GLY A 73 -0.90 8.50 11.35
N HIS A 74 -2.05 8.43 10.67
CA HIS A 74 -2.32 9.11 9.40
C HIS A 74 -2.78 10.54 9.65
N TYR A 75 -1.87 11.40 10.06
CA TYR A 75 -2.15 12.79 10.46
C TYR A 75 -2.26 13.76 9.28
N GLU A 76 -1.87 13.35 8.08
CA GLU A 76 -1.77 14.20 6.90
C GLU A 76 -3.17 14.71 6.50
N ARG A 77 -3.30 16.03 6.29
CA ARG A 77 -4.58 16.65 5.93
C ARG A 77 -4.43 17.71 4.85
N PRO A 78 -5.41 17.84 3.94
CA PRO A 78 -5.45 18.96 3.02
C PRO A 78 -5.59 20.30 3.77
N PRO A 79 -4.96 21.39 3.27
CA PRO A 79 -3.99 21.39 2.18
C PRO A 79 -2.65 20.81 2.62
N TYR A 80 -2.16 19.80 1.90
CA TYR A 80 -0.87 19.17 2.21
C TYR A 80 0.29 20.11 1.91
N ASN A 81 1.28 20.11 2.80
CA ASN A 81 2.61 20.64 2.51
C ASN A 81 3.52 19.55 1.88
N GLU A 82 4.77 19.88 1.58
CA GLU A 82 5.74 18.96 0.99
C GLU A 82 6.00 17.73 1.87
N ASN A 83 6.09 17.92 3.19
CA ASN A 83 6.32 16.83 4.14
C ASN A 83 5.12 15.89 4.18
N ASP A 84 3.90 16.42 4.18
CA ASP A 84 2.70 15.57 4.18
C ASP A 84 2.58 14.78 2.86
N ILE A 85 3.00 15.35 1.71
CA ILE A 85 3.02 14.63 0.42
C ILE A 85 3.98 13.44 0.48
N ARG A 86 5.11 13.56 1.18
CA ARG A 86 6.06 12.46 1.38
C ARG A 86 5.52 11.45 2.40
N SER A 87 5.03 11.92 3.54
CA SER A 87 4.66 11.05 4.65
C SER A 87 3.38 10.25 4.40
N ILE A 88 2.46 10.73 3.54
CA ILE A 88 1.16 10.09 3.28
C ILE A 88 1.25 8.68 2.70
N TYR A 89 2.31 8.35 1.96
CA TYR A 89 2.50 7.01 1.40
C TYR A 89 3.46 6.16 2.22
N HIS A 90 3.93 6.65 3.37
CA HIS A 90 4.71 5.80 4.26
C HIS A 90 3.80 4.78 4.96
N VAL A 91 4.30 3.55 5.14
CA VAL A 91 3.58 2.49 5.87
C VAL A 91 3.38 2.91 7.34
N ARG A 92 2.21 2.59 7.92
CA ARG A 92 1.93 2.76 9.35
C ARG A 92 1.74 1.41 10.05
N GLU A 93 2.13 1.32 11.31
CA GLU A 93 1.92 0.16 12.18
C GLU A 93 0.44 -0.21 12.24
N TYR A 94 -0.47 0.77 12.23
CA TYR A 94 -1.91 0.54 12.20
C TYR A 94 -2.38 -0.33 11.03
N ASP A 95 -1.87 -0.07 9.82
CA ASP A 95 -2.26 -0.81 8.62
C ASP A 95 -1.70 -2.24 8.64
N VAL A 96 -0.46 -2.37 9.09
CA VAL A 96 0.23 -3.67 9.27
C VAL A 96 -0.47 -4.49 10.34
N TYR A 97 -0.78 -3.90 11.48
CA TYR A 97 -1.41 -4.59 12.60
C TYR A 97 -2.81 -5.12 12.23
N LYS A 98 -3.57 -4.39 11.41
CA LYS A 98 -4.84 -4.90 10.83
C LYS A 98 -4.61 -6.15 9.99
N LEU A 99 -3.60 -6.15 9.11
CA LEU A 99 -3.26 -7.31 8.29
C LEU A 99 -2.74 -8.48 9.13
N MET A 100 -2.04 -8.23 10.24
CA MET A 100 -1.61 -9.25 11.19
C MET A 100 -2.78 -9.99 11.87
N GLN A 101 -3.98 -9.39 11.89
CA GLN A 101 -5.19 -10.04 12.40
C GLN A 101 -5.84 -11.01 11.40
N VAL A 102 -5.33 -11.11 10.17
CA VAL A 102 -5.85 -12.07 9.18
C VAL A 102 -5.43 -13.49 9.57
N GLU A 103 -6.42 -14.36 9.70
CA GLU A 103 -6.27 -15.76 10.06
C GLU A 103 -6.58 -16.68 8.88
N GLU A 104 -7.54 -16.33 8.03
CA GLU A 104 -7.81 -17.11 6.83
C GLU A 104 -6.64 -17.01 5.84
N PRO A 105 -6.30 -18.08 5.10
CA PRO A 105 -5.21 -18.05 4.13
C PRO A 105 -5.40 -16.98 3.05
N ILE A 106 -4.31 -16.29 2.70
CA ILE A 106 -4.25 -15.38 1.55
C ILE A 106 -3.49 -16.09 0.42
N ASP A 107 -4.03 -16.06 -0.78
CA ASP A 107 -3.44 -16.73 -1.94
C ASP A 107 -2.35 -15.88 -2.59
N ILE A 108 -2.60 -14.57 -2.68
CA ILE A 108 -1.69 -13.58 -3.28
C ILE A 108 -1.56 -12.40 -2.33
N PHE A 109 -0.33 -11.99 -2.05
CA PHE A 109 -0.05 -10.76 -1.32
C PHE A 109 0.76 -9.77 -2.15
N LEU A 110 0.40 -8.49 -2.05
CA LEU A 110 1.06 -7.39 -2.74
C LEU A 110 1.71 -6.44 -1.74
N SER A 111 2.94 -6.05 -2.03
CA SER A 111 3.56 -4.89 -1.39
C SER A 111 4.22 -4.04 -2.46
N HIS A 112 4.44 -2.75 -2.18
CA HIS A 112 5.31 -1.96 -3.05
C HIS A 112 6.78 -2.32 -2.79
N ASP A 113 7.22 -2.14 -1.55
CA ASP A 113 8.56 -2.49 -1.10
C ASP A 113 8.76 -3.98 -0.95
N TRP A 114 10.01 -4.41 -1.05
CA TRP A 114 10.38 -5.80 -0.82
C TRP A 114 10.41 -6.09 0.68
N PRO A 115 10.05 -7.31 1.11
CA PRO A 115 10.35 -7.76 2.47
C PRO A 115 11.87 -7.73 2.72
N VAL A 116 12.31 -7.15 3.84
CA VAL A 116 13.73 -7.23 4.26
C VAL A 116 14.17 -8.68 4.33
N GLY A 117 15.37 -8.97 3.80
CA GLY A 117 15.95 -10.31 3.79
C GLY A 117 15.42 -11.25 2.71
N ILE A 118 14.52 -10.79 1.83
CA ILE A 118 14.03 -11.62 0.72
C ILE A 118 15.14 -12.08 -0.23
N THR A 119 16.24 -11.33 -0.29
CA THR A 119 17.41 -11.62 -1.11
C THR A 119 18.13 -12.91 -0.72
N ASP A 120 18.02 -13.33 0.55
CA ASP A 120 18.58 -14.61 1.04
C ASP A 120 17.98 -15.83 0.34
N TYR A 121 16.76 -15.68 -0.19
CA TYR A 121 15.96 -16.73 -0.80
C TYR A 121 16.06 -16.76 -2.33
N GLY A 122 16.95 -15.95 -2.91
CA GLY A 122 17.18 -15.85 -4.35
C GLY A 122 18.65 -15.65 -4.70
N ASN A 123 18.92 -15.36 -5.98
CA ASN A 123 20.29 -15.16 -6.47
C ASN A 123 20.78 -13.73 -6.17
N TRP A 124 21.02 -13.40 -4.91
CA TRP A 124 21.47 -12.05 -4.52
C TRP A 124 22.80 -11.67 -5.18
N LYS A 125 23.69 -12.64 -5.46
CA LYS A 125 24.96 -12.40 -6.15
C LYS A 125 24.78 -11.85 -7.56
N GLU A 126 23.74 -12.31 -8.27
CA GLU A 126 23.37 -11.75 -9.57
C GLU A 126 22.76 -10.36 -9.41
N LEU A 127 21.91 -10.17 -8.40
CA LEU A 127 21.32 -8.85 -8.10
C LEU A 127 22.40 -7.78 -7.88
N VAL A 128 23.39 -8.03 -7.02
CA VAL A 128 24.46 -7.05 -6.74
C VAL A 128 25.43 -6.86 -7.90
N ARG A 129 25.56 -7.82 -8.82
CA ARG A 129 26.32 -7.58 -10.07
C ARG A 129 25.65 -6.52 -10.94
N PHE A 130 24.31 -6.48 -10.95
CA PHE A 130 23.54 -5.48 -11.69
C PHE A 130 23.35 -4.18 -10.89
N LYS A 131 23.20 -4.26 -9.57
CA LYS A 131 23.01 -3.12 -8.67
C LYS A 131 23.97 -3.23 -7.46
N PRO A 132 25.25 -2.86 -7.61
CA PRO A 132 26.28 -3.06 -6.57
C PRO A 132 25.99 -2.37 -5.25
N PHE A 133 25.29 -1.23 -5.27
CA PHE A 133 24.92 -0.48 -4.06
C PHE A 133 24.02 -1.26 -3.09
N PHE A 134 23.29 -2.28 -3.58
CA PHE A 134 22.50 -3.15 -2.71
C PHE A 134 23.33 -4.08 -1.85
N GLU A 135 24.62 -4.31 -2.14
CA GLU A 135 25.45 -5.24 -1.36
C GLU A 135 25.48 -4.86 0.12
N LYS A 136 25.77 -3.59 0.41
CA LYS A 136 25.79 -3.07 1.78
C LYS A 136 24.42 -3.16 2.45
N GLU A 137 23.34 -2.78 1.75
CA GLU A 137 22.00 -2.79 2.33
C GLU A 137 21.46 -4.21 2.59
N ILE A 138 21.89 -5.19 1.78
CA ILE A 138 21.58 -6.60 1.99
C ILE A 138 22.32 -7.12 3.24
N GLU A 139 23.62 -6.82 3.36
CA GLU A 139 24.44 -7.21 4.52
C GLU A 139 23.94 -6.59 5.82
N GLU A 140 23.57 -5.30 5.79
CA GLU A 140 23.08 -4.54 6.95
C GLU A 140 21.58 -4.79 7.25
N ARG A 141 20.88 -5.59 6.43
CA ARG A 141 19.44 -5.87 6.56
C ARG A 141 18.57 -4.60 6.52
N THR A 142 18.96 -3.64 5.68
CA THR A 142 18.24 -2.38 5.46
C THR A 142 17.49 -2.32 4.13
N LEU A 143 17.81 -3.21 3.17
CA LEU A 143 17.11 -3.26 1.88
C LEU A 143 15.66 -3.74 2.04
N GLY A 144 14.70 -2.82 1.91
CA GLY A 144 13.27 -3.08 1.89
C GLY A 144 12.53 -2.76 3.20
N SER A 145 11.35 -3.35 3.36
CA SER A 145 10.40 -3.08 4.42
C SER A 145 10.39 -4.16 5.51
N LYS A 146 10.65 -3.75 6.76
CA LYS A 146 10.54 -4.61 7.94
C LYS A 146 9.09 -5.06 8.16
N ALA A 147 8.15 -4.14 8.00
CA ALA A 147 6.72 -4.43 8.06
C ALA A 147 6.27 -5.49 7.04
N ALA A 148 6.80 -5.44 5.82
CA ALA A 148 6.51 -6.44 4.80
C ALA A 148 7.11 -7.82 5.15
N ALA A 149 8.29 -7.85 5.79
CA ALA A 149 8.89 -9.09 6.30
C ALA A 149 8.05 -9.72 7.42
N ASP A 150 7.56 -8.93 8.38
CA ASP A 150 6.67 -9.41 9.44
C ASP A 150 5.37 -10.02 8.87
N LEU A 151 4.79 -9.36 7.86
CA LEU A 151 3.60 -9.86 7.17
C LEU A 151 3.88 -11.13 6.35
N LEU A 152 5.03 -11.22 5.69
CA LEU A 152 5.44 -12.42 4.96
C LEU A 152 5.58 -13.61 5.90
N ASP A 153 6.20 -13.43 7.05
CA ASP A 153 6.34 -14.48 8.07
C ASP A 153 4.99 -14.85 8.68
N LYS A 154 4.09 -13.90 8.93
CA LYS A 154 2.77 -14.18 9.51
C LYS A 154 1.81 -14.87 8.54
N LEU A 155 1.71 -14.36 7.31
CA LEU A 155 0.64 -14.71 6.36
C LEU A 155 1.02 -15.86 5.44
N LYS A 156 2.33 -16.01 5.14
CA LYS A 156 2.89 -17.12 4.34
C LYS A 156 2.12 -17.42 3.04
N PRO A 157 1.75 -16.40 2.23
CA PRO A 157 0.94 -16.63 1.04
C PRO A 157 1.72 -17.44 -0.01
N PRO A 158 1.07 -18.27 -0.84
CA PRO A 158 1.74 -18.96 -1.94
C PRO A 158 2.44 -18.01 -2.93
N TYR A 159 1.90 -16.81 -3.13
CA TYR A 159 2.48 -15.79 -4.02
C TYR A 159 2.65 -14.45 -3.31
N TRP A 160 3.84 -13.86 -3.45
CA TRP A 160 4.13 -12.49 -3.00
C TRP A 160 4.70 -11.68 -4.16
N PHE A 161 4.09 -10.54 -4.46
CA PHE A 161 4.55 -9.65 -5.53
C PHE A 161 4.98 -8.29 -4.98
N SER A 162 6.14 -7.80 -5.43
CA SER A 162 6.68 -6.49 -5.05
C SER A 162 7.18 -5.70 -6.26
N ALA A 163 7.61 -4.46 -6.02
CA ALA A 163 8.22 -3.59 -7.01
C ALA A 163 9.26 -2.65 -6.37
N HIS A 164 9.17 -1.34 -6.60
CA HIS A 164 10.04 -0.29 -6.07
C HIS A 164 11.50 -0.28 -6.53
N LEU A 165 12.22 -1.39 -6.42
CA LEU A 165 13.69 -1.44 -6.60
C LEU A 165 14.16 -1.51 -8.06
N HIS A 166 13.27 -1.25 -9.02
CA HIS A 166 13.52 -1.21 -10.48
C HIS A 166 14.40 -2.36 -11.00
N CYS A 167 14.09 -3.58 -10.56
CA CYS A 167 14.71 -4.78 -11.08
C CYS A 167 13.76 -5.97 -10.94
N LYS A 168 13.93 -6.94 -11.83
CA LYS A 168 13.29 -8.24 -11.68
C LYS A 168 14.10 -9.08 -10.70
N PHE A 169 13.44 -9.63 -9.68
CA PHE A 169 14.04 -10.58 -8.76
C PHE A 169 13.03 -11.64 -8.39
N ALA A 170 13.47 -12.89 -8.30
CA ALA A 170 12.64 -14.02 -7.93
C ALA A 170 13.30 -14.79 -6.80
N ALA A 171 12.49 -15.22 -5.84
CA ALA A 171 12.94 -15.95 -4.67
C ALA A 171 11.90 -16.99 -4.24
N LEU A 172 12.37 -18.03 -3.54
CA LEU A 172 11.54 -19.08 -2.97
C LEU A 172 11.73 -19.11 -1.46
N VAL A 173 10.72 -18.66 -0.73
CA VAL A 173 10.77 -18.57 0.74
C VAL A 173 10.17 -19.84 1.33
N GLN A 174 11.03 -20.68 1.92
CA GLN A 174 10.63 -21.91 2.61
C GLN A 174 10.30 -21.58 4.08
N HIS A 175 9.03 -21.72 4.47
CA HIS A 175 8.56 -21.32 5.80
C HIS A 175 8.76 -22.39 6.88
N GLY A 176 10.01 -22.66 7.26
CA GLY A 176 10.36 -23.77 8.17
C GLY A 176 10.58 -25.08 7.40
N GLU A 177 11.14 -26.11 8.07
CA GLU A 177 11.67 -27.33 7.41
C GLU A 177 10.65 -28.05 6.51
N ASP A 178 9.37 -28.10 6.91
CA ASP A 178 8.27 -28.73 6.15
C ASP A 178 7.11 -27.74 5.86
N GLY A 179 7.39 -26.45 5.90
CA GLY A 179 6.37 -25.42 5.73
C GLY A 179 5.94 -25.17 4.27
N PRO A 180 4.93 -24.31 4.07
CA PRO A 180 4.58 -23.84 2.74
C PRO A 180 5.72 -23.04 2.12
N VAL A 181 5.70 -22.92 0.79
CA VAL A 181 6.66 -22.10 0.02
C VAL A 181 5.94 -20.87 -0.54
N THR A 182 6.48 -19.69 -0.26
CA THR A 182 6.07 -18.46 -0.95
C THR A 182 6.94 -18.24 -2.17
N LYS A 183 6.30 -18.10 -3.34
CA LYS A 183 6.93 -17.66 -4.58
C LYS A 183 6.95 -16.14 -4.61
N PHE A 184 8.12 -15.56 -4.37
CA PHE A 184 8.31 -14.12 -4.44
C PHE A 184 8.72 -13.69 -5.85
N LEU A 185 8.12 -12.63 -6.35
CA LEU A 185 8.52 -11.98 -7.59
C LEU A 185 8.42 -10.46 -7.47
N ALA A 186 9.53 -9.79 -7.71
CA ALA A 186 9.59 -8.37 -7.94
C ALA A 186 9.75 -8.07 -9.43
N LEU A 187 9.15 -6.96 -9.87
CA LEU A 187 9.18 -6.50 -11.25
C LEU A 187 9.77 -5.10 -11.39
N ASP A 188 10.35 -4.87 -12.56
CA ASP A 188 11.02 -3.63 -12.95
C ASP A 188 10.01 -2.54 -13.34
N LYS A 189 10.47 -1.30 -13.46
CA LYS A 189 9.68 -0.13 -13.87
C LYS A 189 9.10 -0.32 -15.26
N CYS A 190 7.88 0.17 -15.51
CA CYS A 190 7.21 0.10 -16.82
C CYS A 190 7.86 1.03 -17.88
N LEU A 191 9.12 0.77 -18.21
CA LEU A 191 9.94 1.48 -19.18
C LEU A 191 10.34 0.56 -20.35
N PRO A 192 10.65 1.12 -21.53
CA PRO A 192 11.10 0.34 -22.68
C PRO A 192 12.30 -0.57 -22.34
N GLY A 193 12.25 -1.82 -22.78
CA GLY A 193 13.35 -2.79 -22.58
C GLY A 193 13.47 -3.37 -21.17
N ARG A 194 12.67 -2.90 -20.18
CA ARG A 194 12.71 -3.38 -18.79
C ARG A 194 11.77 -4.58 -18.58
N LYS A 195 12.06 -5.39 -17.55
CA LYS A 195 11.30 -6.62 -17.20
C LYS A 195 10.13 -6.30 -16.26
N PHE A 196 9.18 -5.50 -16.74
CA PHE A 196 8.10 -4.93 -15.91
C PHE A 196 6.79 -5.74 -15.89
N LEU A 197 6.62 -6.72 -16.78
CA LEU A 197 5.40 -7.51 -16.90
C LEU A 197 5.72 -9.00 -16.85
N GLN A 198 4.96 -9.72 -16.03
CA GLN A 198 4.94 -11.17 -15.97
C GLN A 198 3.49 -11.63 -15.93
N VAL A 199 3.14 -12.61 -16.76
CA VAL A 199 1.86 -13.31 -16.69
C VAL A 199 2.09 -14.59 -15.88
N VAL A 200 1.21 -14.83 -14.91
CA VAL A 200 1.20 -16.02 -14.07
C VAL A 200 -0.17 -16.67 -14.14
N GLU A 201 -0.18 -18.00 -14.15
CA GLU A 201 -1.41 -18.79 -14.07
C GLU A 201 -1.56 -19.33 -12.65
N ILE A 202 -2.69 -19.02 -12.02
CA ILE A 202 -3.00 -19.40 -10.65
C ILE A 202 -4.32 -20.16 -10.67
N GLU A 203 -4.29 -21.39 -10.18
CA GLU A 203 -5.49 -22.22 -10.08
C GLU A 203 -6.41 -21.68 -8.99
N SER A 204 -7.72 -21.64 -9.27
CA SER A 204 -8.73 -21.23 -8.30
C SER A 204 -9.97 -22.09 -8.37
N LYS A 205 -10.71 -22.13 -7.25
CA LYS A 205 -12.03 -22.77 -7.20
C LYS A 205 -13.03 -21.96 -8.02
N PRO A 206 -14.08 -22.58 -8.60
CA PRO A 206 -15.10 -21.86 -9.36
C PRO A 206 -15.72 -20.72 -8.54
N GLY A 207 -15.57 -19.49 -9.01
CA GLY A 207 -16.07 -18.29 -8.35
C GLY A 207 -16.33 -17.18 -9.37
N PRO A 208 -16.99 -16.10 -8.96
CA PRO A 208 -17.27 -14.99 -9.86
C PRO A 208 -15.98 -14.24 -10.18
N TYR A 209 -15.73 -13.99 -11.46
CA TYR A 209 -14.59 -13.20 -11.94
C TYR A 209 -14.89 -11.70 -11.84
N GLU A 210 -15.29 -11.28 -10.65
CA GLU A 210 -15.47 -9.89 -10.27
C GLU A 210 -14.82 -9.66 -8.92
N ILE A 211 -14.45 -8.40 -8.64
CA ILE A 211 -13.94 -8.04 -7.31
C ILE A 211 -15.09 -8.16 -6.31
N GLN A 212 -14.82 -8.79 -5.18
CA GLN A 212 -15.71 -8.93 -4.04
C GLN A 212 -15.00 -8.51 -2.76
N TYR A 213 -15.75 -7.92 -1.83
CA TYR A 213 -15.25 -7.66 -0.49
C TYR A 213 -14.95 -8.98 0.23
N ASP A 214 -13.87 -8.98 1.00
CA ASP A 214 -13.52 -10.07 1.89
C ASP A 214 -14.22 -9.92 3.24
N GLU A 215 -14.87 -11.00 3.71
CA GLU A 215 -15.66 -11.00 4.96
C GLU A 215 -14.79 -10.69 6.19
N GLU A 216 -13.64 -11.36 6.32
CA GLU A 216 -12.72 -11.18 7.44
C GLU A 216 -12.14 -9.76 7.43
N TRP A 217 -11.72 -9.26 6.26
CA TRP A 217 -11.19 -7.90 6.17
C TRP A 217 -12.20 -6.80 6.51
N LEU A 218 -13.46 -6.96 6.12
CA LEU A 218 -14.51 -6.04 6.53
C LEU A 218 -14.77 -6.10 8.05
N ALA A 219 -14.66 -7.28 8.67
CA ALA A 219 -14.78 -7.44 10.12
C ALA A 219 -13.61 -6.76 10.85
N ILE A 220 -12.38 -6.96 10.38
CA ILE A 220 -11.17 -6.28 10.87
C ILE A 220 -11.35 -4.76 10.71
N THR A 221 -11.77 -4.30 9.53
CA THR A 221 -12.00 -2.87 9.27
C THR A 221 -13.03 -2.28 10.23
N LYS A 222 -14.13 -3.00 10.49
CA LYS A 222 -15.17 -2.56 11.44
C LYS A 222 -14.63 -2.46 12.88
N ASN A 223 -13.86 -3.45 13.32
CA ASN A 223 -13.27 -3.43 14.66
C ASN A 223 -12.27 -2.28 14.85
N PHE A 224 -11.40 -2.03 13.87
CA PHE A 224 -10.30 -1.07 14.00
C PHE A 224 -10.72 0.38 13.73
N ASN A 225 -11.91 0.63 13.20
CA ASN A 225 -12.33 1.98 12.82
C ASN A 225 -12.38 2.96 14.00
N CYS A 226 -12.72 2.49 15.21
CA CYS A 226 -12.85 3.34 16.41
C CYS A 226 -11.51 3.78 17.02
N ILE A 227 -10.41 3.17 16.59
CA ILE A 227 -9.04 3.44 17.04
C ILE A 227 -8.13 3.90 15.90
N PHE A 228 -8.72 4.41 14.82
CA PHE A 228 -7.97 4.95 13.69
C PHE A 228 -7.07 6.12 14.15
N PRO A 229 -5.73 6.01 14.04
CA PRO A 229 -4.82 7.00 14.58
C PRO A 229 -4.66 8.17 13.61
N LEU A 230 -5.05 9.37 14.04
CA LEU A 230 -4.96 10.62 13.26
C LEU A 230 -3.98 11.60 13.89
N THR A 231 -2.86 11.09 14.36
CA THR A 231 -1.97 11.81 15.27
C THR A 231 -0.51 11.71 14.86
N ARG A 232 0.27 12.73 15.20
CA ARG A 232 1.73 12.73 15.09
C ARG A 232 2.41 12.11 16.32
N ARG A 233 1.63 11.60 17.28
CA ARG A 233 2.14 10.91 18.46
C ARG A 233 2.40 9.45 18.16
N LEU A 234 3.35 8.87 18.88
CA LEU A 234 3.63 7.44 18.82
C LEU A 234 2.42 6.65 19.36
N VAL A 235 1.95 5.70 18.56
CA VAL A 235 0.88 4.77 18.86
C VAL A 235 1.48 3.38 18.94
N HIS A 236 1.14 2.61 19.98
CA HIS A 236 1.55 1.21 20.12
C HIS A 236 0.33 0.30 20.21
N LEU A 237 0.12 -0.53 19.19
CA LEU A 237 -1.08 -1.37 19.06
C LEU A 237 -0.92 -2.79 19.63
N GLY A 238 0.30 -3.17 20.05
CA GLY A 238 0.66 -4.54 20.42
C GLY A 238 -0.21 -5.23 21.48
N ASN A 239 -0.90 -4.46 22.33
CA ASN A 239 -1.70 -5.00 23.46
C ASN A 239 -3.22 -5.06 23.18
N LEU A 240 -3.68 -4.75 21.97
CA LEU A 240 -5.10 -4.69 21.68
C LEU A 240 -5.69 -6.10 21.55
N GLN A 241 -6.56 -6.48 22.49
CA GLN A 241 -7.37 -7.69 22.37
C GLN A 241 -8.52 -7.44 21.39
N VAL A 242 -8.62 -8.30 20.37
CA VAL A 242 -9.63 -8.18 19.32
C VAL A 242 -10.56 -9.40 19.38
N ASN A 243 -11.86 -9.17 19.61
CA ASN A 243 -12.87 -10.21 19.39
C ASN A 243 -13.49 -10.01 17.99
N LEU A 244 -12.91 -10.67 16.98
CA LEU A 244 -13.38 -10.59 15.59
C LEU A 244 -14.62 -11.43 15.30
N GLN A 245 -14.96 -12.41 16.15
CA GLN A 245 -15.95 -13.42 15.80
C GLN A 245 -17.36 -12.83 15.65
N ASP A 246 -17.73 -11.93 16.57
CA ASP A 246 -19.02 -11.24 16.51
C ASP A 246 -19.11 -10.33 15.28
N TYR A 247 -18.02 -9.63 14.94
CA TYR A 247 -17.97 -8.79 13.74
C TYR A 247 -17.99 -9.61 12.45
N ARG A 248 -17.30 -10.76 12.39
CA ARG A 248 -17.33 -11.67 11.23
C ARG A 248 -18.74 -12.16 10.96
N GLN A 249 -19.44 -12.65 11.98
CA GLN A 249 -20.81 -13.12 11.83
C GLN A 249 -21.74 -11.98 11.37
N TRP A 250 -21.60 -10.79 11.96
CA TRP A 250 -22.36 -9.61 11.56
C TRP A 250 -22.11 -9.22 10.09
N VAL A 251 -20.83 -9.18 9.66
CA VAL A 251 -20.45 -8.86 8.27
C VAL A 251 -20.98 -9.90 7.31
N ARG A 252 -20.88 -11.19 7.65
CA ARG A 252 -21.40 -12.29 6.85
C ARG A 252 -22.88 -12.10 6.53
N ASP A 253 -23.68 -11.72 7.53
CA ASP A 253 -25.12 -11.54 7.36
C ASP A 253 -25.45 -10.28 6.53
N LYS A 254 -24.65 -9.22 6.67
CA LYS A 254 -24.72 -8.03 5.79
C LYS A 254 -24.37 -8.37 4.34
N ILE A 255 -23.30 -9.13 4.10
CA ILE A 255 -22.88 -9.58 2.76
C ILE A 255 -23.95 -10.48 2.14
N LYS A 256 -24.54 -11.42 2.89
CA LYS A 256 -25.64 -12.27 2.38
C LYS A 256 -26.84 -11.46 1.90
N THR A 257 -27.14 -10.35 2.58
CA THR A 257 -28.29 -9.50 2.26
C THR A 257 -28.03 -8.55 1.08
N ARG A 258 -26.86 -7.91 1.04
CA ARG A 258 -26.54 -6.85 0.06
C ARG A 258 -25.67 -7.33 -1.11
N GLY A 259 -25.00 -8.48 -0.98
CA GLY A 259 -23.99 -8.98 -1.90
C GLY A 259 -22.58 -8.44 -1.60
N ALA A 260 -21.55 -9.19 -2.01
CA ALA A 260 -20.16 -8.89 -1.70
C ALA A 260 -19.50 -7.87 -2.67
N LYS A 261 -20.12 -7.55 -3.81
CA LYS A 261 -19.52 -6.68 -4.84
C LYS A 261 -19.23 -5.27 -4.30
N PRO A 262 -18.07 -4.63 -4.56
CA PRO A 262 -17.85 -3.24 -4.18
C PRO A 262 -18.90 -2.28 -4.73
N PHE A 263 -19.05 -1.11 -4.10
CA PHE A 263 -19.88 -0.04 -4.64
C PHE A 263 -19.34 0.43 -5.99
N ASP A 264 -20.23 0.86 -6.89
CA ASP A 264 -19.84 1.24 -8.25
C ASP A 264 -18.93 2.47 -8.25
N PHE A 265 -18.16 2.60 -9.33
CA PHE A 265 -17.30 3.76 -9.54
C PHE A 265 -18.12 5.05 -9.61
N THR A 266 -17.80 5.99 -8.74
CA THR A 266 -18.30 7.36 -8.79
C THR A 266 -17.16 8.31 -9.11
N ARG A 267 -17.33 9.11 -10.17
CA ARG A 267 -16.37 10.14 -10.58
C ARG A 267 -16.34 11.25 -9.53
N THR A 268 -15.18 11.44 -8.90
CA THR A 268 -14.96 12.48 -7.88
C THR A 268 -14.27 13.74 -8.43
N LEU A 269 -13.61 13.66 -9.59
CA LEU A 269 -12.92 14.77 -10.22
C LEU A 269 -13.26 14.90 -11.71
N PRO A 270 -13.22 16.11 -12.29
CA PRO A 270 -13.32 16.31 -13.73
C PRO A 270 -12.25 15.53 -14.50
N ILE A 271 -12.55 15.19 -15.75
CA ILE A 271 -11.58 14.57 -16.65
C ILE A 271 -10.56 15.62 -17.03
N TYR A 272 -9.27 15.28 -16.95
CA TYR A 272 -8.21 16.15 -17.43
C TYR A 272 -8.37 16.40 -18.93
N ASP A 273 -8.46 17.67 -19.31
CA ASP A 273 -8.48 18.10 -20.70
C ASP A 273 -7.14 18.78 -21.05
N PRO A 274 -6.28 18.14 -21.87
CA PRO A 274 -5.00 18.72 -22.27
C PRO A 274 -5.15 20.00 -23.11
N SER A 275 -6.33 20.25 -23.70
CA SER A 275 -6.62 21.47 -24.45
C SER A 275 -6.98 22.68 -23.57
N CYS A 276 -7.29 22.44 -22.28
CA CYS A 276 -7.62 23.47 -21.30
C CYS A 276 -6.71 23.37 -20.06
N PRO A 277 -5.41 23.71 -20.13
CA PRO A 277 -4.43 23.47 -19.05
C PRO A 277 -4.63 24.30 -17.77
N GLY A 278 -5.71 25.07 -17.65
CA GLY A 278 -5.94 26.02 -16.55
C GLY A 278 -7.38 26.12 -16.05
N SER A 279 -8.32 25.32 -16.55
CA SER A 279 -9.67 25.25 -15.97
C SER A 279 -9.66 24.33 -14.75
N ASN A 280 -8.82 24.66 -13.75
CA ASN A 280 -9.03 24.17 -12.40
C ASN A 280 -10.27 24.88 -11.88
N GLY A 281 -11.46 24.44 -12.32
CA GLY A 281 -12.71 24.82 -11.68
C GLY A 281 -12.48 24.65 -10.18
N SER A 282 -12.80 25.68 -9.40
CA SER A 282 -12.67 25.71 -7.94
C SER A 282 -12.97 24.30 -7.42
N ILE A 283 -11.93 23.60 -6.96
CA ILE A 283 -12.10 22.27 -6.38
C ILE A 283 -13.04 22.53 -5.21
N PRO A 284 -14.27 21.99 -5.22
CA PRO A 284 -15.16 22.15 -4.08
C PRO A 284 -14.37 21.72 -2.85
N GLY A 285 -14.43 22.49 -1.76
CA GLY A 285 -13.68 22.19 -0.55
C GLY A 285 -13.84 20.73 -0.10
N HIS A 286 -12.88 20.23 0.69
CA HIS A 286 -12.81 18.88 1.27
C HIS A 286 -14.06 18.00 1.04
N GLN A 287 -14.12 17.31 -0.10
CA GLN A 287 -15.28 16.49 -0.45
C GLN A 287 -15.01 15.03 -0.10
N ARG A 288 -15.83 14.47 0.79
CA ARG A 288 -15.79 13.05 1.14
C ARG A 288 -15.89 12.18 -0.11
N ASN A 289 -15.17 11.06 -0.10
CA ASN A 289 -15.28 10.11 -1.19
C ASN A 289 -16.61 9.34 -1.08
N PRO A 290 -17.50 9.40 -2.08
CA PRO A 290 -18.82 8.78 -2.02
C PRO A 290 -18.78 7.25 -1.95
N GLN A 291 -17.71 6.62 -2.48
CA GLN A 291 -17.51 5.18 -2.35
C GLN A 291 -17.11 4.82 -0.91
N THR A 292 -16.23 5.61 -0.30
CA THR A 292 -15.89 5.48 1.14
C THR A 292 -17.12 5.69 2.02
N GLU A 293 -17.93 6.72 1.76
CA GLU A 293 -19.17 6.94 2.50
C GLU A 293 -20.15 5.77 2.37
N SER A 294 -20.28 5.21 1.17
CA SER A 294 -21.16 4.06 0.93
C SER A 294 -20.66 2.81 1.68
N LEU A 295 -19.34 2.58 1.69
CA LEU A 295 -18.72 1.49 2.45
C LEU A 295 -18.93 1.65 3.95
N LEU A 296 -18.65 2.84 4.50
CA LEU A 296 -18.80 3.10 5.93
C LEU A 296 -20.28 3.04 6.36
N LYS A 297 -21.20 3.53 5.53
CA LYS A 297 -22.65 3.37 5.76
C LYS A 297 -23.06 1.91 5.77
N PHE A 298 -22.52 1.10 4.86
CA PHE A 298 -22.77 -0.35 4.83
C PHE A 298 -22.24 -1.06 6.07
N LEU A 299 -21.08 -0.63 6.59
CA LEU A 299 -20.49 -1.16 7.82
C LEU A 299 -21.06 -0.52 9.11
N GLU A 300 -21.97 0.44 9.01
CA GLU A 300 -22.50 1.23 10.13
C GLU A 300 -21.37 1.89 10.95
N LEU A 301 -20.45 2.56 10.25
CA LEU A 301 -19.26 3.20 10.82
C LEU A 301 -19.27 4.72 10.62
N PRO A 302 -18.70 5.48 11.56
CA PRO A 302 -18.47 6.91 11.37
C PRO A 302 -17.36 7.16 10.35
N TYR A 303 -17.45 8.29 9.64
CA TYR A 303 -16.40 8.80 8.75
C TYR A 303 -15.30 9.48 9.58
N VAL A 304 -14.34 8.69 10.05
CA VAL A 304 -13.30 9.16 11.00
C VAL A 304 -12.25 10.06 10.37
N LEU A 305 -12.05 10.03 9.05
CA LEU A 305 -11.01 10.83 8.37
C LEU A 305 -11.22 12.35 8.50
N ASP A 306 -12.45 12.79 8.81
CA ASP A 306 -12.78 14.19 9.07
C ASP A 306 -12.60 14.58 10.55
N SER A 307 -12.36 13.61 11.43
CA SER A 307 -12.24 13.87 12.87
C SER A 307 -10.98 14.68 13.15
N THR A 308 -11.13 15.71 13.98
CA THR A 308 -10.03 16.48 14.57
C THR A 308 -9.71 16.02 15.99
N SER A 309 -10.55 15.15 16.57
CA SER A 309 -10.41 14.64 17.93
C SER A 309 -10.02 13.17 17.95
N GLU A 310 -9.08 12.83 18.82
CA GLU A 310 -8.66 11.46 19.10
C GLU A 310 -9.74 10.73 19.93
N SER A 311 -9.96 9.45 19.66
CA SER A 311 -10.88 8.61 20.44
C SER A 311 -10.33 8.38 21.86
N ASN A 312 -11.19 8.32 22.88
CA ASN A 312 -10.79 7.99 24.25
C ASN A 312 -10.04 6.64 24.34
N VAL A 313 -10.34 5.69 23.45
CA VAL A 313 -9.62 4.41 23.38
C VAL A 313 -8.21 4.60 22.84
N LEU A 314 -8.03 5.49 21.86
CA LEU A 314 -6.73 5.83 21.28
C LEU A 314 -5.84 6.53 22.31
N MET A 315 -6.41 7.38 23.19
CA MET A 315 -5.67 8.03 24.28
C MET A 315 -4.94 7.04 25.20
N HIS A 316 -5.46 5.82 25.39
CA HIS A 316 -4.79 4.78 26.17
C HIS A 316 -3.68 4.02 25.41
N LEU A 317 -3.67 4.12 24.08
CA LEU A 317 -2.69 3.46 23.18
C LEU A 317 -1.56 4.40 22.78
N ILE A 318 -1.72 5.70 23.02
CA ILE A 318 -0.69 6.72 22.83
C ILE A 318 0.31 6.64 23.99
N SER A 319 1.61 6.67 23.67
CA SER A 319 2.64 6.69 24.72
C SER A 319 2.50 7.93 25.61
N ALA A 320 2.54 7.72 26.92
CA ALA A 320 2.48 8.80 27.93
C ALA A 320 3.79 9.61 28.02
N ASP A 321 4.85 9.17 27.34
CA ASP A 321 6.10 9.93 27.27
C ASP A 321 5.94 11.06 26.24
N ALA A 322 5.20 12.08 26.66
CA ALA A 322 4.92 13.31 25.93
C ALA A 322 6.11 14.28 25.97
N ASN A 323 7.35 13.78 26.06
CA ASN A 323 8.49 14.59 25.64
C ASN A 323 8.40 14.69 24.13
N GLU A 324 8.00 15.87 23.66
CA GLU A 324 7.98 16.27 22.26
C GLU A 324 9.25 15.80 21.56
N VAL A 325 9.18 14.67 20.86
CA VAL A 325 9.95 14.56 19.63
C VAL A 325 9.13 15.33 18.61
N ALA A 326 9.21 16.67 18.70
CA ALA A 326 9.19 17.44 17.48
C ALA A 326 10.34 16.86 16.66
N LEU A 327 10.02 15.93 15.76
CA LEU A 327 10.91 15.61 14.68
C LEU A 327 11.08 16.94 13.96
N ASN A 328 12.17 17.65 14.29
CA ASN A 328 12.65 18.73 13.47
C ASN A 328 12.95 18.07 12.13
N ASP A 329 11.99 18.15 11.20
CA ASP A 329 12.19 17.84 9.78
C ASP A 329 13.28 18.75 9.16
N GLU A 330 13.80 19.71 9.92
CA GLU A 330 14.94 20.53 9.55
C GLU A 330 16.26 19.79 9.85
N ASN A 331 16.85 19.24 8.78
CA ASN A 331 18.24 18.80 8.67
C ASN A 331 18.64 17.52 9.41
N GLU A 332 18.31 16.38 8.82
CA GLU A 332 19.23 15.27 8.48
C GLU A 332 18.36 14.12 7.96
N ASP A 333 17.63 14.38 6.87
CA ASP A 333 17.25 13.32 5.95
C ASP A 333 18.56 12.84 5.33
N ALA A 334 19.18 11.84 5.96
CA ALA A 334 20.06 10.95 5.21
C ALA A 334 19.25 10.59 3.98
N GLU A 335 19.72 11.06 2.83
CA GLU A 335 19.07 10.95 1.56
C GLU A 335 18.71 9.46 1.41
N ILE A 336 17.44 9.12 1.66
CA ILE A 336 16.80 8.13 0.82
C ILE A 336 16.68 8.91 -0.48
N GLU A 337 17.80 9.04 -1.21
CA GLU A 337 17.74 9.42 -2.61
C GLU A 337 16.77 8.38 -3.13
N ASP A 338 15.57 8.83 -3.51
CA ASP A 338 14.62 7.98 -4.19
C ASP A 338 15.47 7.23 -5.23
N VAL A 339 15.44 5.90 -5.25
CA VAL A 339 16.24 5.12 -6.21
C VAL A 339 15.99 5.65 -7.64
N ASP A 340 14.83 6.30 -7.85
CA ASP A 340 14.50 7.14 -9.01
C ASP A 340 15.49 8.30 -9.30
N GLU A 341 15.93 9.09 -8.31
CA GLU A 341 16.88 10.20 -8.49
C GLU A 341 18.33 9.71 -8.68
N MET A 342 18.78 8.72 -7.92
CA MET A 342 20.12 8.11 -8.11
C MET A 342 20.27 7.44 -9.48
N GLU A 343 19.26 6.71 -9.96
CA GLU A 343 19.29 6.10 -11.30
C GLU A 343 19.14 7.13 -12.42
N GLU A 344 18.33 8.19 -12.26
CA GLU A 344 18.29 9.28 -13.25
C GLU A 344 19.67 9.96 -13.38
N LEU A 345 20.38 10.19 -12.27
CA LEU A 345 21.74 10.73 -12.30
C LEU A 345 22.75 9.76 -12.95
N ALA A 346 22.64 8.45 -12.67
CA ALA A 346 23.50 7.44 -13.26
C ALA A 346 23.23 7.20 -14.76
N GLU A 347 21.98 7.27 -15.21
CA GLU A 347 21.62 7.13 -16.64
C GLU A 347 21.98 8.39 -17.45
N VAL A 348 21.89 9.59 -16.85
CA VAL A 348 22.32 10.85 -17.50
C VAL A 348 23.84 10.92 -17.65
N GLY A 349 24.62 10.37 -16.70
CA GLY A 349 26.08 10.36 -16.74
C GLY A 349 26.71 9.50 -17.85
N VAL A 350 25.95 8.62 -18.50
CA VAL A 350 26.44 7.73 -19.57
C VAL A 350 26.30 8.37 -20.97
N VAL A 351 25.54 9.46 -21.12
CA VAL A 351 25.25 10.05 -22.44
C VAL A 351 26.20 11.18 -22.85
N ASP A 352 27.02 11.73 -21.94
CA ASP A 352 27.86 12.92 -22.20
C ASP A 352 29.37 12.64 -22.31
N ALA A 353 29.79 11.37 -22.31
CA ALA A 353 31.19 10.97 -22.47
C ALA A 353 31.42 10.31 -23.84
N GLY A 354 31.26 11.06 -24.94
CA GLY A 354 31.61 10.51 -26.25
C GLY A 354 31.18 11.30 -27.47
N ASN A 355 31.52 12.59 -27.56
CA ASN A 355 31.85 13.19 -28.86
C ASN A 355 32.51 14.56 -28.68
N ASP A 356 33.83 14.56 -28.52
CA ASP A 356 34.67 15.70 -28.89
C ASP A 356 36.06 15.15 -29.25
N GLN A 357 36.20 14.75 -30.51
CA GLN A 357 37.44 14.84 -31.31
C GLN A 357 37.14 14.64 -32.80
#